data_AF-A0A661EBF4-F1
#
_entry.id   AF-A0A661EBF4-F1
#
_cell.length_a   1.000
_cell.length_b   1.000
_cell.length_c   1.000
_cell.angle_alpha   90.00
_cell.angle_beta   90.00
_cell.angle_gamma   90.00
#
_symmetry.space_group_name_H-M   'P 1'
#
loop_
_entity.id
_entity.type
_entity.pdbx_description
1 polymer ?
#
loop_
_entity_poly.entity_id
_entity_poly.type
_entity_poly.pdbx_seq_one_letter_code
_entity_poly.pdbx_strand_id
1 'polypeptide(L)'
;MVISRVRINSAMRAKEFIIEGGWTDTITQQTKLTPSVVKSALLAVQNFTNQFNKYLQYQEMPPVRMGAPTGSSAYHDVDDAEKEYGDIDLQMIAQDMPNKTSNQVAAIYNKHVDNYIRAKNPDNVYDTGKAANGHVIFKLDDGAHIQVDLMWSTAEISDWSRWRVTPERGVKGLIYGNMYSSLGEIMNMSIQTSGAQMKTIDGVPAPFSKRKGAELQTLSRDIEHFGIDILRAVYMGVNGDSKGLVVDEELEQYPGLNKAEVKITDLAHTIKGLAKSFEMNELYGKYNLTDYRNKQQFLDAFLQQFTRKAEEAANAPKFKKAS
;
A
#
# COMPACT_ATOMS: atom_id res chain seq x y z
N MET A 1 -8.22 27.14 -46.42
CA MET A 1 -8.22 25.73 -45.98
C MET A 1 -6.92 25.48 -45.22
N VAL A 2 -6.93 25.72 -43.91
CA VAL A 2 -5.77 25.60 -43.02
C VAL A 2 -6.16 24.57 -41.97
N ILE A 3 -5.54 23.40 -41.99
CA ILE A 3 -5.69 22.40 -40.94
C ILE A 3 -4.40 22.41 -40.12
N SER A 4 -4.53 22.93 -38.91
CA SER A 4 -3.50 23.01 -37.89
C SER A 4 -3.12 21.63 -37.36
N ARG A 5 -1.81 21.40 -37.25
CA ARG A 5 -1.19 20.33 -36.48
C ARG A 5 -1.52 20.50 -34.99
N VAL A 6 -2.04 19.46 -34.35
CA VAL A 6 -1.91 19.27 -32.91
C VAL A 6 -1.46 17.83 -32.66
N ARG A 7 -0.14 17.62 -32.57
CA ARG A 7 0.43 16.47 -31.87
C ARG A 7 0.50 16.86 -30.39
N ILE A 8 -0.40 16.31 -29.58
CA ILE A 8 -0.36 16.50 -28.13
C ILE A 8 0.77 15.63 -27.58
N ASN A 9 1.74 16.29 -26.94
CA ASN A 9 2.86 15.70 -26.21
C ASN A 9 2.37 14.94 -24.98
N SER A 10 2.08 13.65 -25.13
CA SER A 10 1.80 12.72 -24.02
C SER A 10 3.07 12.19 -23.33
N ALA A 11 4.24 12.44 -23.91
CA ALA A 11 5.52 11.88 -23.46
C ALA A 11 6.26 12.73 -22.39
N MET A 12 5.78 13.95 -22.07
CA MET A 12 6.50 14.86 -21.17
C MET A 12 6.11 14.77 -19.68
N ARG A 13 4.99 14.16 -19.30
CA ARG A 13 4.59 14.05 -17.88
C ARG A 13 5.14 12.83 -17.13
N ALA A 14 5.76 11.89 -17.84
CA ALA A 14 6.33 10.69 -17.23
C ALA A 14 7.80 10.86 -16.79
N LYS A 15 8.43 12.02 -17.05
CA LYS A 15 9.84 12.26 -16.71
C LYS A 15 10.08 12.88 -15.33
N GLU A 16 9.06 13.39 -14.64
CA GLU A 16 9.23 14.13 -13.39
C GLU A 16 8.96 13.32 -12.10
N PHE A 17 8.56 12.04 -12.20
CA PHE A 17 8.20 11.21 -11.03
C PHE A 17 8.94 9.87 -10.94
N ILE A 18 10.00 9.66 -11.72
CA ILE A 18 10.77 8.39 -11.70
C ILE A 18 12.01 8.55 -10.82
N ILE A 19 11.79 8.67 -9.50
CA ILE A 19 12.77 8.27 -8.49
C ILE A 19 12.00 7.59 -7.34
N GLU A 20 11.84 6.27 -7.40
CA GLU A 20 11.53 5.46 -6.21
C GLU A 20 12.89 5.12 -5.65
N GLY A 21 13.17 5.60 -4.43
CA GLY A 21 14.52 5.72 -3.87
C GLY A 21 15.18 7.09 -4.07
N GLY A 22 14.39 8.13 -4.32
CA GLY A 22 14.91 9.48 -4.51
C GLY A 22 14.96 10.22 -3.20
N TRP A 23 16.12 10.19 -2.55
CA TRP A 23 16.46 11.18 -1.54
C TRP A 23 16.01 12.56 -2.04
N THR A 24 15.05 13.16 -1.33
CA THR A 24 14.50 14.48 -1.71
C THR A 24 15.57 15.55 -1.68
N ASP A 25 16.64 15.30 -0.91
CA ASP A 25 17.78 16.18 -0.74
C ASP A 25 19.09 15.37 -0.58
N THR A 26 20.19 15.90 -1.12
CA THR A 26 21.52 15.29 -1.02
C THR A 26 22.03 15.14 0.41
N ILE A 27 21.52 15.94 1.36
CA ILE A 27 21.94 15.89 2.78
C ILE A 27 21.70 14.52 3.42
N THR A 28 20.78 13.75 2.87
CA THR A 28 20.40 12.43 3.38
C THR A 28 21.18 11.28 2.72
N GLN A 29 21.86 11.54 1.59
CA GLN A 29 22.55 10.52 0.77
C GLN A 29 23.79 9.91 1.43
N GLN A 30 24.32 10.55 2.48
CA GLN A 30 25.51 10.07 3.19
C GLN A 30 25.17 9.20 4.40
N THR A 31 23.89 9.12 4.77
CA THR A 31 23.47 8.39 5.97
C THR A 31 23.15 6.94 5.62
N LYS A 32 23.97 6.00 6.13
CA LYS A 32 23.68 4.56 6.04
C LYS A 32 22.50 4.22 6.96
N LEU A 33 21.39 3.76 6.40
CA LEU A 33 20.21 3.39 7.18
C LEU A 33 20.39 2.01 7.81
N THR A 34 20.90 1.98 9.04
CA THR A 34 21.05 0.74 9.85
C THR A 34 19.91 0.58 10.85
N PRO A 35 19.74 -0.60 11.48
CA PRO A 35 18.81 -0.78 12.61
C PRO A 35 18.90 0.30 13.68
N SER A 36 20.11 0.67 14.08
CA SER A 36 20.33 1.71 15.11
C SER A 36 19.82 3.08 14.66
N VAL A 37 20.06 3.43 13.40
CA VAL A 37 19.61 4.67 12.77
C VAL A 37 18.09 4.71 12.66
N VAL A 38 17.45 3.59 12.30
CA VAL A 38 15.98 3.49 12.28
C VAL A 38 15.42 3.76 13.69
N LYS A 39 15.99 3.16 14.75
CA LYS A 39 15.56 3.40 16.14
C LYS A 39 15.66 4.87 16.53
N SER A 40 16.79 5.51 16.22
CA SER A 40 16.98 6.95 16.46
C SER A 40 15.98 7.81 15.67
N ALA A 41 15.70 7.46 14.40
CA ALA A 41 14.70 8.14 13.60
C ALA A 41 13.30 8.01 14.21
N LEU A 42 12.92 6.83 14.72
CA LEU A 42 11.61 6.64 15.37
C LEU A 42 11.45 7.48 16.64
N LEU A 43 12.52 7.67 17.42
CA LEU A 43 12.51 8.60 18.56
C LEU A 43 12.31 10.06 18.10
N ALA A 44 13.01 10.47 17.03
CA ALA A 44 12.84 11.80 16.45
C ALA A 44 11.41 12.02 15.93
N VAL A 45 10.83 11.03 15.23
CA VAL A 45 9.45 11.11 14.73
C VAL A 45 8.43 11.09 15.86
N GLN A 46 8.67 10.34 16.95
CA GLN A 46 7.78 10.36 18.11
C GLN A 46 7.75 11.74 18.77
N ASN A 47 8.90 12.40 18.90
CA ASN A 47 8.97 13.79 19.38
C ASN A 47 8.23 14.74 18.44
N PHE A 48 8.47 14.64 17.12
CA PHE A 48 7.74 15.41 16.12
C PHE A 48 6.22 15.21 16.21
N THR A 49 5.76 13.96 16.34
CA THR A 49 4.33 13.63 16.45
C THR A 49 3.70 14.29 17.67
N ASN A 50 4.39 14.31 18.80
CA ASN A 50 3.91 14.96 20.02
C ASN A 50 3.77 16.49 19.84
N GLN A 51 4.73 17.13 19.18
CA GLN A 51 4.67 18.57 18.92
C GLN A 51 3.66 18.92 17.82
N PHE A 52 3.58 18.10 16.78
CA PHE A 52 2.60 18.22 15.71
C PHE A 52 1.17 18.10 16.23
N ASN A 53 0.91 17.20 17.17
CA ASN A 53 -0.40 17.08 17.81
C ASN A 53 -0.80 18.34 18.62
N LYS A 54 0.16 19.01 19.28
CA LYS A 54 -0.11 20.31 19.92
C LYS A 54 -0.49 21.38 18.88
N TYR A 55 0.17 21.37 17.73
CA TYR A 55 -0.20 22.25 16.62
C TYR A 55 -1.59 21.92 16.05
N LEU A 56 -1.89 20.64 15.81
CA LEU A 56 -3.20 20.20 15.32
C LEU A 56 -4.33 20.62 16.25
N GLN A 57 -4.12 20.52 17.57
CA GLN A 57 -5.09 21.00 18.56
C GLN A 57 -5.40 22.50 18.39
N TYR A 58 -4.39 23.34 18.16
CA TYR A 58 -4.58 24.77 17.87
C TYR A 58 -5.27 25.03 16.51
N GLN A 59 -5.19 24.07 15.58
CA GLN A 59 -5.88 24.12 14.30
C GLN A 59 -7.26 23.44 14.32
N GLU A 60 -7.75 23.06 15.52
CA GLU A 60 -9.02 22.33 15.70
C GLU A 60 -9.08 21.03 14.89
N MET A 61 -7.92 20.41 14.67
CA MET A 61 -7.77 19.16 13.93
C MET A 61 -7.54 17.98 14.88
N PRO A 62 -8.11 16.80 14.59
CA PRO A 62 -7.86 15.62 15.39
C PRO A 62 -6.38 15.23 15.44
N PRO A 63 -5.89 14.77 16.61
CA PRO A 63 -4.51 14.31 16.75
C PRO A 63 -4.28 13.03 15.93
N VAL A 64 -3.01 12.76 15.70
CA VAL A 64 -2.52 11.57 15.01
C VAL A 64 -1.68 10.71 15.94
N ARG A 65 -1.51 9.44 15.59
CA ARG A 65 -0.62 8.50 16.28
C ARG A 65 0.48 8.05 15.34
N MET A 66 1.68 7.91 15.87
CA MET A 66 2.73 7.15 15.20
C MET A 66 2.36 5.67 15.24
N GLY A 67 2.39 5.02 14.08
CA GLY A 67 2.22 3.59 13.93
C GLY A 67 3.56 2.86 13.93
N ALA A 68 3.61 1.70 13.26
CA ALA A 68 4.83 0.93 13.11
C ALA A 68 5.60 1.30 11.84
N PRO A 69 6.92 1.09 11.79
CA PRO A 69 7.65 1.07 10.53
C PRO A 69 7.11 -0.02 9.62
N THR A 70 7.11 0.25 8.33
CA THR A 70 6.65 -0.65 7.28
C THR A 70 7.75 -0.86 6.23
N GLY A 71 7.44 -1.57 5.15
CA GLY A 71 8.42 -1.84 4.10
C GLY A 71 9.61 -2.63 4.63
N SER A 72 10.80 -2.34 4.10
CA SER A 72 12.02 -3.06 4.47
C SER A 72 12.48 -2.80 5.92
N SER A 73 12.19 -1.61 6.45
CA SER A 73 12.58 -1.18 7.80
C SER A 73 11.75 -1.79 8.93
N ALA A 74 10.66 -2.50 8.60
CA ALA A 74 9.79 -3.15 9.59
C ALA A 74 10.52 -4.15 10.50
N TYR A 75 11.66 -4.70 10.05
CA TYR A 75 12.42 -5.75 10.74
C TYR A 75 13.65 -5.23 11.52
N HIS A 76 13.78 -3.91 11.69
CA HIS A 76 14.93 -3.29 12.35
C HIS A 76 15.22 -3.77 13.78
N ASP A 77 14.28 -4.42 14.46
CA ASP A 77 14.53 -5.02 15.78
C ASP A 77 15.17 -6.42 15.74
N VAL A 78 15.10 -7.12 14.61
CA VAL A 78 15.58 -8.50 14.45
C VAL A 78 16.65 -8.65 13.36
N ASP A 79 16.87 -7.61 12.57
CA ASP A 79 17.91 -7.55 11.55
C ASP A 79 19.30 -7.33 12.14
N ASP A 80 20.31 -7.85 11.44
CA ASP A 80 21.72 -7.66 11.80
C ASP A 80 22.04 -6.17 11.86
N ALA A 81 22.90 -5.77 12.81
CA ALA A 81 23.26 -4.37 13.04
C ALA A 81 23.81 -3.65 11.80
N GLU A 82 24.40 -4.41 10.86
CA GLU A 82 24.98 -3.90 9.62
C GLU A 82 24.02 -3.87 8.42
N LYS A 83 22.80 -4.40 8.58
CA LYS A 83 21.77 -4.38 7.56
C LYS A 83 21.51 -2.94 7.11
N GLU A 84 21.48 -2.73 5.80
CA GLU A 84 21.16 -1.43 5.22
C GLU A 84 19.75 -1.45 4.60
N TYR A 85 18.98 -0.40 4.90
CA TYR A 85 17.65 -0.14 4.34
C TYR A 85 17.73 0.92 3.24
N GLY A 86 16.77 0.91 2.33
CA GLY A 86 16.68 1.94 1.29
C GLY A 86 15.99 3.22 1.77
N ASP A 87 15.02 3.08 2.65
CA ASP A 87 14.13 4.12 3.15
C ASP A 87 13.50 3.70 4.49
N ILE A 88 12.82 4.65 5.14
CA ILE A 88 11.97 4.40 6.31
C ILE A 88 10.54 4.78 5.95
N ASP A 89 9.74 3.80 5.53
CA ASP A 89 8.29 3.95 5.48
C ASP A 89 7.73 3.84 6.90
N LEU A 90 6.98 4.85 7.35
CA LEU A 90 6.42 4.88 8.68
C LEU A 90 4.92 5.12 8.65
N GLN A 91 4.15 4.20 9.23
CA GLN A 91 2.71 4.39 9.35
C GLN A 91 2.39 5.56 10.27
N MET A 92 1.52 6.45 9.80
CA MET A 92 0.88 7.48 10.60
C MET A 92 -0.63 7.24 10.62
N ILE A 93 -1.24 7.26 11.81
CA ILE A 93 -2.64 6.91 12.02
C ILE A 93 -3.42 8.17 12.37
N ALA A 94 -4.28 8.58 11.46
CA ALA A 94 -5.24 9.66 11.64
C ALA A 94 -6.58 9.13 12.20
N GLN A 95 -7.37 10.02 12.81
CA GLN A 95 -8.76 9.71 13.11
C GLN A 95 -9.56 9.50 11.82
N ASP A 96 -10.55 8.61 11.87
CA ASP A 96 -11.50 8.45 10.76
C ASP A 96 -12.26 9.76 10.50
N MET A 97 -12.33 10.14 9.23
CA MET A 97 -13.04 11.34 8.80
C MET A 97 -14.23 10.93 7.92
N PRO A 98 -15.47 11.11 8.39
CA PRO A 98 -16.66 10.77 7.60
C PRO A 98 -16.61 11.41 6.21
N ASN A 99 -17.03 10.66 5.19
CA ASN A 99 -17.09 11.10 3.80
C ASN A 99 -15.73 11.45 3.15
N LYS A 100 -14.62 11.04 3.74
CA LYS A 100 -13.28 11.19 3.14
C LYS A 100 -12.67 9.83 2.83
N THR A 101 -12.03 9.73 1.67
CA THR A 101 -11.20 8.58 1.33
C THR A 101 -9.86 8.67 2.06
N SER A 102 -9.16 7.54 2.23
CA SER A 102 -7.83 7.51 2.84
C SER A 102 -6.84 8.45 2.15
N ASN A 103 -6.91 8.58 0.82
CA ASN A 103 -6.07 9.52 0.06
C ASN A 103 -6.39 10.99 0.37
N GLN A 104 -7.67 11.32 0.57
CA GLN A 104 -8.06 12.68 0.97
C GLN A 104 -7.59 12.98 2.39
N VAL A 105 -7.67 12.01 3.30
CA VAL A 105 -7.12 12.15 4.67
C VAL A 105 -5.60 12.35 4.62
N ALA A 106 -4.87 11.54 3.85
CA ALA A 106 -3.43 11.69 3.67
C ALA A 106 -3.05 13.09 3.16
N ALA A 107 -3.77 13.59 2.14
CA ALA A 107 -3.54 14.93 1.59
C ALA A 107 -3.80 16.04 2.61
N ILE A 108 -4.83 15.91 3.45
CA ILE A 108 -5.14 16.86 4.52
C ILE A 108 -3.99 16.90 5.54
N TYR A 109 -3.56 15.74 6.04
CA TYR A 109 -2.52 15.68 7.06
C TYR A 109 -1.14 16.07 6.53
N ASN A 110 -0.78 15.71 5.29
CA ASN A 110 0.44 16.20 4.65
C ASN A 110 0.46 17.72 4.55
N LYS A 111 -0.67 18.35 4.19
CA LYS A 111 -0.78 19.82 4.20
C LYS A 111 -0.59 20.41 5.60
N HIS A 112 -1.11 19.76 6.64
CA HIS A 112 -0.88 20.21 8.01
C HIS A 112 0.57 20.04 8.47
N VAL A 113 1.24 18.95 8.06
CA VAL A 113 2.67 18.76 8.28
C VAL A 113 3.47 19.89 7.65
N ASP A 114 3.22 20.21 6.37
CA ASP A 114 3.91 21.31 5.68
C ASP A 114 3.70 22.67 6.37
N ASN A 115 2.45 22.94 6.77
CA ASN A 115 2.11 24.18 7.48
C ASN A 115 2.77 24.24 8.86
N TYR A 116 2.82 23.12 9.59
CA TYR A 116 3.47 23.04 10.88
C TYR A 116 4.97 23.30 10.77
N ILE A 117 5.65 22.63 9.84
CA ILE A 117 7.10 22.82 9.60
C ILE A 117 7.38 24.29 9.29
N ARG A 118 6.63 24.89 8.36
CA ARG A 118 6.82 26.31 7.99
C ARG A 118 6.52 27.29 9.12
N ALA A 119 5.46 27.05 9.89
CA ALA A 119 4.99 28.00 10.90
C ALA A 119 5.75 27.90 12.23
N LYS A 120 6.26 26.71 12.56
CA LYS A 120 6.89 26.43 13.86
C LYS A 120 8.37 26.11 13.77
N ASN A 121 8.89 25.77 12.59
CA ASN A 121 10.29 25.41 12.35
C ASN A 121 10.85 24.49 13.44
N PRO A 122 10.29 23.27 13.60
CA PRO A 122 10.66 22.40 14.71
C PRO A 122 12.13 21.98 14.64
N ASP A 123 12.82 22.02 15.78
CA ASP A 123 14.28 21.84 15.84
C ASP A 123 14.76 20.49 15.28
N ASN A 124 13.96 19.44 15.43
CA ASN A 124 14.26 18.08 14.98
C ASN A 124 13.91 17.81 13.50
N VAL A 125 13.54 18.83 12.73
CA VAL A 125 13.28 18.72 11.28
C VAL A 125 14.26 19.59 10.51
N TYR A 126 14.73 19.08 9.38
CA TYR A 126 15.46 19.86 8.38
C TYR A 126 14.49 20.37 7.32
N ASP A 127 14.17 21.66 7.38
CA ASP A 127 13.32 22.32 6.39
C ASP A 127 14.14 22.65 5.13
N THR A 128 13.77 22.01 4.01
CA THR A 128 14.39 22.25 2.69
C THR A 128 13.88 23.52 2.01
N GLY A 129 12.94 24.24 2.64
CA GLY A 129 12.21 25.36 2.05
C GLY A 129 11.13 24.93 1.04
N LYS A 130 10.88 23.62 0.91
CA LYS A 130 9.87 23.02 0.03
C LYS A 130 8.84 22.24 0.85
N ALA A 131 7.68 21.99 0.26
CA ALA A 131 6.68 21.10 0.85
C ALA A 131 7.26 19.68 1.00
N ALA A 132 7.16 19.11 2.19
CA ALA A 132 7.60 17.75 2.49
C ALA A 132 6.72 16.72 1.76
N ASN A 133 5.42 17.02 1.59
CA ASN A 133 4.46 16.13 0.92
C ASN A 133 4.44 14.70 1.50
N GLY A 134 4.71 14.55 2.79
CA GLY A 134 4.82 13.25 3.47
C GLY A 134 6.25 12.72 3.59
N HIS A 135 7.25 13.33 2.95
CA HIS A 135 8.65 12.95 3.05
C HIS A 135 9.39 13.94 3.94
N VAL A 136 9.43 13.68 5.25
CA VAL A 136 10.01 14.62 6.23
C VAL A 136 11.46 14.24 6.50
N ILE A 137 12.38 15.21 6.44
CA ILE A 137 13.79 15.01 6.80
C ILE A 137 13.95 15.34 8.29
N PHE A 138 14.26 14.33 9.08
CA PHE A 138 14.55 14.46 10.51
C PHE A 138 16.03 14.64 10.77
N LYS A 139 16.34 15.49 11.75
CA LYS A 139 17.69 15.64 12.31
C LYS A 139 17.83 14.68 13.48
N LEU A 140 18.85 13.85 13.46
CA LEU A 140 19.20 12.97 14.56
C LEU A 140 20.20 13.66 15.52
N ASP A 141 20.32 13.14 16.73
CA ASP A 141 21.19 13.69 17.78
C ASP A 141 22.68 13.65 17.41
N ASP A 142 23.09 12.72 16.55
CA ASP A 142 24.44 12.59 16.02
C ASP A 142 24.73 13.53 14.82
N GLY A 143 23.75 14.36 14.45
CA GLY A 143 23.83 15.29 13.32
C GLY A 143 23.45 14.68 11.97
N ALA A 144 23.13 13.38 11.91
CA ALA A 144 22.67 12.75 10.69
C ALA A 144 21.29 13.25 10.27
N HIS A 145 21.03 13.20 8.97
CA HIS A 145 19.76 13.59 8.37
C HIS A 145 19.11 12.38 7.70
N ILE A 146 17.85 12.12 8.04
CA ILE A 146 17.10 10.95 7.59
C ILE A 146 15.78 11.39 6.99
N GLN A 147 15.49 10.95 5.78
CA GLN A 147 14.13 11.07 5.24
C GLN A 147 13.26 9.91 5.78
N VAL A 148 12.08 10.26 6.28
CA VAL A 148 11.05 9.29 6.67
C VAL A 148 9.78 9.58 5.87
N ASP A 149 9.23 8.52 5.28
CA ASP A 149 8.04 8.56 4.44
C ASP A 149 6.80 8.31 5.32
N LEU A 150 6.02 9.35 5.56
CA LEU A 150 4.82 9.34 6.40
C LEU A 150 3.65 8.71 5.64
N MET A 151 3.37 7.44 5.94
CA MET A 151 2.33 6.64 5.32
C MET A 151 1.01 6.74 6.11
N TRP A 152 0.12 7.62 5.66
CA TRP A 152 -1.15 7.87 6.32
C TRP A 152 -2.16 6.74 6.15
N SER A 153 -2.78 6.36 7.26
CA SER A 153 -3.95 5.49 7.35
C SER A 153 -4.95 6.09 8.35
N THR A 154 -6.22 5.70 8.25
CA THR A 154 -7.18 6.00 9.31
C THR A 154 -7.20 4.86 10.33
N ALA A 155 -7.73 5.13 11.53
CA ALA A 155 -7.81 4.12 12.59
C ALA A 155 -8.50 2.83 12.10
N GLU A 156 -9.61 2.94 11.38
CA GLU A 156 -10.38 1.81 10.86
C GLU A 156 -9.58 0.87 9.94
N ILE A 157 -8.61 1.39 9.16
CA ILE A 157 -7.84 0.60 8.17
C ILE A 157 -6.37 0.42 8.57
N SER A 158 -5.98 0.86 9.77
CA SER A 158 -4.60 0.89 10.20
C SER A 158 -3.94 -0.49 10.21
N ASP A 159 -4.59 -1.54 10.73
CA ASP A 159 -4.03 -2.89 10.72
C ASP A 159 -3.79 -3.41 9.29
N TRP A 160 -4.82 -3.37 8.45
CA TRP A 160 -4.72 -3.74 7.03
C TRP A 160 -3.60 -2.99 6.32
N SER A 161 -3.62 -1.66 6.40
CA SER A 161 -2.69 -0.81 5.66
C SER A 161 -1.23 -1.10 6.01
N ARG A 162 -0.93 -1.33 7.31
CA ARG A 162 0.40 -1.69 7.79
C ARG A 162 0.89 -2.98 7.14
N TRP A 163 0.16 -4.07 7.35
CA TRP A 163 0.63 -5.40 6.97
C TRP A 163 0.62 -5.64 5.47
N ARG A 164 -0.27 -4.95 4.75
CA ARG A 164 -0.28 -4.96 3.30
C ARG A 164 1.02 -4.41 2.71
N VAL A 165 1.69 -3.46 3.37
CA VAL A 165 2.95 -2.87 2.90
C VAL A 165 4.19 -3.37 3.66
N THR A 166 4.04 -4.36 4.54
CA THR A 166 5.15 -5.04 5.21
C THR A 166 5.43 -6.36 4.46
N PRO A 167 6.50 -6.43 3.63
CA PRO A 167 6.85 -7.66 2.92
C PRO A 167 7.48 -8.69 3.86
N GLU A 168 7.60 -9.93 3.38
CA GLU A 168 8.45 -10.93 4.02
C GLU A 168 9.89 -10.40 4.17
N ARG A 169 10.54 -10.73 5.30
CA ARG A 169 11.93 -10.34 5.58
C ARG A 169 12.87 -10.80 4.46
N GLY A 170 13.62 -9.86 3.89
CA GLY A 170 14.55 -10.12 2.78
C GLY A 170 13.90 -10.12 1.39
N VAL A 171 12.57 -10.02 1.30
CA VAL A 171 11.83 -9.88 0.04
C VAL A 171 11.60 -8.41 -0.27
N LYS A 172 11.83 -8.00 -1.52
CA LYS A 172 11.55 -6.61 -1.95
C LYS A 172 10.05 -6.32 -1.88
N GLY A 173 9.68 -5.18 -1.29
CA GLY A 173 8.29 -4.71 -1.17
C GLY A 173 7.53 -4.67 -2.50
N LEU A 174 8.23 -4.37 -3.60
CA LEU A 174 7.66 -4.38 -4.94
C LEU A 174 7.16 -5.77 -5.38
N ILE A 175 7.94 -6.83 -5.12
CA ILE A 175 7.55 -8.21 -5.45
C ILE A 175 6.34 -8.63 -4.60
N TYR A 176 6.38 -8.31 -3.32
CA TYR A 176 5.27 -8.59 -2.39
C TYR A 176 3.98 -7.85 -2.77
N GLY A 177 4.07 -6.55 -3.05
CA GLY A 177 2.94 -5.73 -3.51
C GLY A 177 2.36 -6.18 -4.86
N ASN A 178 3.19 -6.75 -5.73
CA ASN A 178 2.76 -7.29 -7.01
C ASN A 178 1.80 -8.49 -6.86
N MET A 179 1.93 -9.31 -5.82
CA MET A 179 0.98 -10.41 -5.54
C MET A 179 -0.45 -9.87 -5.39
N TYR A 180 -0.64 -8.88 -4.51
CA TYR A 180 -1.94 -8.25 -4.29
C TYR A 180 -2.47 -7.54 -5.54
N SER A 181 -1.62 -6.78 -6.23
CA SER A 181 -2.06 -6.02 -7.40
C SER A 181 -2.39 -6.90 -8.60
N SER A 182 -1.66 -8.00 -8.82
CA SER A 182 -1.99 -8.98 -9.87
C SER A 182 -3.33 -9.64 -9.60
N LEU A 183 -3.58 -10.10 -8.37
CA LEU A 183 -4.88 -10.67 -7.99
C LEU A 183 -6.01 -9.66 -8.17
N GLY A 184 -5.81 -8.42 -7.71
CA GLY A 184 -6.79 -7.34 -7.87
C GLY A 184 -7.11 -7.09 -9.35
N GLU A 185 -6.10 -7.00 -10.21
CA GLU A 185 -6.30 -6.72 -11.64
C GLU A 185 -7.07 -7.82 -12.36
N ILE A 186 -6.74 -9.11 -12.13
CA ILE A 186 -7.45 -10.22 -12.78
C ILE A 186 -8.89 -10.37 -12.27
N MET A 187 -9.20 -9.86 -11.08
CA MET A 187 -10.55 -9.91 -10.48
C MET A 187 -11.35 -8.60 -10.64
N ASN A 188 -10.84 -7.61 -11.37
CA ASN A 188 -11.43 -6.26 -11.45
C ASN A 188 -11.63 -5.57 -10.08
N MET A 189 -10.68 -5.80 -9.18
CA MET A 189 -10.66 -5.31 -7.81
C MET A 189 -9.45 -4.42 -7.54
N SER A 190 -9.46 -3.77 -6.37
CA SER A 190 -8.29 -3.13 -5.79
C SER A 190 -7.97 -3.76 -4.45
N ILE A 191 -6.78 -4.34 -4.33
CA ILE A 191 -6.27 -4.86 -3.06
C ILE A 191 -5.08 -3.98 -2.69
N GLN A 192 -5.40 -2.85 -2.04
CA GLN A 192 -4.46 -1.75 -1.78
C GLN A 192 -4.53 -1.34 -0.31
N THR A 193 -3.89 -0.25 0.11
CA THR A 193 -3.88 0.19 1.53
C THR A 193 -5.27 0.50 2.11
N SER A 194 -6.30 0.65 1.27
CA SER A 194 -7.68 0.91 1.68
C SER A 194 -8.54 -0.35 1.90
N GLY A 195 -7.96 -1.55 1.77
CA GLY A 195 -8.69 -2.82 1.82
C GLY A 195 -8.70 -3.57 0.50
N ALA A 196 -9.38 -4.72 0.49
CA ALA A 196 -9.86 -5.35 -0.73
C ALA A 196 -11.19 -4.71 -1.12
N GLN A 197 -11.24 -4.07 -2.28
CA GLN A 197 -12.38 -3.29 -2.73
C GLN A 197 -12.74 -3.64 -4.18
N MET A 198 -14.02 -3.52 -4.49
CA MET A 198 -14.55 -3.72 -5.83
C MET A 198 -15.43 -2.53 -6.20
N LYS A 199 -15.61 -2.30 -7.51
CA LYS A 199 -16.60 -1.37 -8.00
C LYS A 199 -17.72 -2.09 -8.70
N THR A 200 -18.95 -1.61 -8.48
CA THR A 200 -20.14 -2.14 -9.13
C THR A 200 -20.90 -1.04 -9.86
N ILE A 201 -21.58 -1.40 -10.95
CA ILE A 201 -22.57 -0.57 -11.64
C ILE A 201 -23.83 -1.42 -11.72
N ASP A 202 -24.93 -0.93 -11.16
CA ASP A 202 -26.20 -1.66 -11.10
C ASP A 202 -26.05 -3.09 -10.52
N GLY A 203 -25.21 -3.23 -9.48
CA GLY A 203 -24.91 -4.51 -8.83
C GLY A 203 -23.92 -5.41 -9.56
N VAL A 204 -23.47 -5.05 -10.76
CA VAL A 204 -22.54 -5.84 -11.58
C VAL A 204 -21.10 -5.33 -11.43
N PRO A 205 -20.08 -6.22 -11.28
CA PRO A 205 -18.69 -5.82 -11.22
C PRO A 205 -18.28 -4.98 -12.42
N ALA A 206 -17.59 -3.88 -12.17
CA ALA A 206 -17.06 -2.98 -13.18
C ALA A 206 -15.54 -2.86 -13.02
N PRO A 207 -14.80 -2.55 -14.12
CA PRO A 207 -13.37 -2.29 -14.01
C PRO A 207 -13.10 -1.23 -12.94
N PHE A 208 -12.13 -1.49 -12.06
CA PHE A 208 -11.87 -0.63 -10.91
C PHE A 208 -11.45 0.81 -11.33
N SER A 209 -11.00 0.99 -12.58
CA SER A 209 -10.70 2.29 -13.17
C SER A 209 -11.95 3.15 -13.45
N LYS A 210 -13.14 2.56 -13.56
CA LYS A 210 -14.39 3.31 -13.79
C LYS A 210 -14.73 4.18 -12.58
N ARG A 211 -15.17 5.41 -12.86
CA ARG A 211 -15.54 6.40 -11.83
C ARG A 211 -17.02 6.79 -11.89
N LYS A 212 -17.54 7.05 -13.09
CA LYS A 212 -18.92 7.53 -13.27
C LYS A 212 -19.92 6.40 -13.03
N GLY A 213 -20.88 6.63 -12.13
CA GLY A 213 -21.96 5.70 -11.82
C GLY A 213 -21.53 4.43 -11.10
N ALA A 214 -20.27 4.34 -10.67
CA ALA A 214 -19.76 3.18 -9.97
C ALA A 214 -19.87 3.37 -8.46
N GLU A 215 -20.40 2.37 -7.78
CA GLU A 215 -20.40 2.26 -6.32
C GLU A 215 -19.15 1.52 -5.86
N LEU A 216 -18.53 1.98 -4.78
CA LEU A 216 -17.38 1.32 -4.17
C LEU A 216 -17.86 0.40 -3.06
N GLN A 217 -17.53 -0.89 -3.16
CA GLN A 217 -17.80 -1.88 -2.13
C GLN A 217 -16.47 -2.32 -1.52
N THR A 218 -16.38 -2.26 -0.19
CA THR A 218 -15.25 -2.83 0.54
C THR A 218 -15.58 -4.28 0.87
N LEU A 219 -14.80 -5.21 0.32
CA LEU A 219 -14.99 -6.64 0.51
C LEU A 219 -14.30 -7.12 1.80
N SER A 220 -13.09 -6.59 2.07
CA SER A 220 -12.36 -6.89 3.30
C SER A 220 -11.47 -5.76 3.75
N ARG A 221 -11.30 -5.68 5.07
CA ARG A 221 -10.30 -4.89 5.78
C ARG A 221 -9.53 -5.75 6.78
N ASP A 222 -9.70 -7.07 6.72
CA ASP A 222 -8.99 -8.03 7.54
C ASP A 222 -7.91 -8.70 6.68
N ILE A 223 -6.65 -8.37 6.92
CA ILE A 223 -5.53 -8.87 6.13
C ILE A 223 -5.29 -10.37 6.38
N GLU A 224 -5.77 -10.92 7.50
CA GLU A 224 -5.62 -12.35 7.83
C GLU A 224 -6.68 -13.20 7.14
N HIS A 225 -7.83 -12.62 6.78
CA HIS A 225 -8.97 -13.36 6.22
C HIS A 225 -9.48 -12.86 4.87
N PHE A 226 -8.74 -11.98 4.20
CA PHE A 226 -9.20 -11.33 2.97
C PHE A 226 -9.56 -12.31 1.85
N GLY A 227 -8.91 -13.48 1.77
CA GLY A 227 -9.23 -14.51 0.79
C GLY A 227 -10.63 -15.07 1.01
N ILE A 228 -10.98 -15.41 2.25
CA ILE A 228 -12.32 -15.89 2.61
C ILE A 228 -13.38 -14.82 2.34
N ASP A 229 -13.09 -13.56 2.69
CA ASP A 229 -14.00 -12.46 2.47
C ASP A 229 -14.25 -12.18 0.98
N ILE A 230 -13.20 -12.27 0.15
CA ILE A 230 -13.34 -12.20 -1.31
C ILE A 230 -14.21 -13.35 -1.81
N LEU A 231 -13.95 -14.59 -1.39
CA LEU A 231 -14.75 -15.74 -1.78
C LEU A 231 -16.23 -15.55 -1.43
N ARG A 232 -16.51 -15.13 -0.19
CA ARG A 232 -17.87 -14.87 0.28
C ARG A 232 -18.55 -13.79 -0.56
N ALA A 233 -17.86 -12.69 -0.86
CA ALA A 233 -18.40 -11.61 -1.66
C ALA A 233 -18.73 -12.05 -3.10
N VAL A 234 -17.84 -12.79 -3.74
CA VAL A 234 -18.06 -13.32 -5.11
C VAL A 234 -19.22 -14.31 -5.12
N TYR A 235 -19.27 -15.23 -4.14
CA TYR A 235 -20.35 -16.20 -4.01
C TYR A 235 -21.71 -15.53 -3.82
N MET A 236 -21.80 -14.55 -2.91
CA MET A 236 -23.02 -13.78 -2.70
C MET A 236 -23.41 -12.97 -3.94
N GLY A 237 -22.44 -12.43 -4.69
CA GLY A 237 -22.70 -11.75 -5.96
C GLY A 237 -23.34 -12.65 -7.03
N VAL A 238 -23.06 -13.96 -6.98
CA VAL A 238 -23.65 -14.96 -7.89
C VAL A 238 -24.98 -15.51 -7.36
N ASN A 239 -25.05 -15.85 -6.07
CA ASN A 239 -26.13 -16.64 -5.49
C ASN A 239 -27.15 -15.82 -4.67
N GLY A 240 -26.83 -14.57 -4.33
CA GLY A 240 -27.68 -13.69 -3.52
C GLY A 240 -27.58 -13.89 -2.00
N ASP A 241 -27.03 -15.00 -1.53
CA ASP A 241 -26.71 -15.26 -0.13
C ASP A 241 -25.41 -16.07 0.03
N SER A 242 -25.04 -16.42 1.27
CA SER A 242 -23.83 -17.21 1.58
C SER A 242 -24.13 -18.68 1.93
N LYS A 243 -25.37 -19.14 1.77
CA LYS A 243 -25.77 -20.50 2.16
C LYS A 243 -25.21 -21.50 1.16
N GLY A 244 -24.53 -22.53 1.67
CA GLY A 244 -23.93 -23.55 0.82
C GLY A 244 -22.60 -23.12 0.20
N LEU A 245 -22.02 -21.99 0.64
CA LEU A 245 -20.64 -21.66 0.32
C LEU A 245 -19.71 -22.76 0.86
N VAL A 246 -18.91 -23.33 -0.03
CA VAL A 246 -17.85 -24.29 0.29
C VAL A 246 -16.50 -23.59 0.27
N VAL A 247 -15.62 -23.89 1.22
CA VAL A 247 -14.26 -23.37 1.27
C VAL A 247 -13.30 -24.54 1.09
N ASP A 248 -12.32 -24.41 0.19
CA ASP A 248 -11.26 -25.41 0.04
C ASP A 248 -10.33 -25.40 1.26
N GLU A 249 -9.86 -26.59 1.67
CA GLU A 249 -8.95 -26.76 2.82
C GLU A 249 -7.71 -25.86 2.74
N GLU A 250 -7.16 -25.62 1.54
CA GLU A 250 -6.00 -24.73 1.37
C GLU A 250 -6.35 -23.27 1.70
N LEU A 251 -7.57 -22.82 1.45
CA LEU A 251 -8.01 -21.48 1.82
C LEU A 251 -8.40 -21.38 3.30
N GLU A 252 -8.91 -22.47 3.89
CA GLU A 252 -9.13 -22.52 5.35
C GLU A 252 -7.81 -22.43 6.12
N GLN A 253 -6.76 -23.09 5.62
CA GLN A 253 -5.43 -23.05 6.20
C GLN A 253 -4.70 -21.73 5.95
N TYR A 254 -4.90 -21.13 4.77
CA TYR A 254 -4.28 -19.87 4.35
C TYR A 254 -5.35 -18.84 3.92
N PRO A 255 -6.13 -18.29 4.87
CA PRO A 255 -7.24 -17.39 4.55
C PRO A 255 -6.80 -15.97 4.14
N GLY A 256 -5.51 -15.67 4.30
CA GLY A 256 -4.90 -14.38 4.04
C GLY A 256 -3.44 -14.38 4.51
N LEU A 257 -2.98 -13.27 5.08
CA LEU A 257 -1.62 -13.12 5.58
C LEU A 257 -1.50 -13.53 7.05
N ASN A 258 -0.52 -14.37 7.40
CA ASN A 258 -0.12 -14.56 8.78
C ASN A 258 0.74 -13.38 9.27
N LYS A 259 0.22 -12.56 10.20
CA LYS A 259 0.95 -11.40 10.75
C LYS A 259 2.12 -11.79 11.66
N ALA A 260 2.07 -12.95 12.32
CA ALA A 260 3.13 -13.41 13.20
C ALA A 260 4.38 -13.83 12.40
N GLU A 261 4.17 -14.34 11.18
CA GLU A 261 5.23 -14.73 10.27
C GLU A 261 4.83 -14.40 8.84
N VAL A 262 5.17 -13.17 8.41
CA VAL A 262 4.83 -12.68 7.06
C VAL A 262 5.60 -13.49 6.01
N LYS A 263 4.86 -14.27 5.22
CA LYS A 263 5.41 -15.07 4.12
C LYS A 263 4.74 -14.79 2.80
N ILE A 264 5.52 -14.62 1.73
CA ILE A 264 4.94 -14.48 0.38
C ILE A 264 4.23 -15.76 -0.06
N THR A 265 4.64 -16.92 0.47
CA THR A 265 4.01 -18.21 0.20
C THR A 265 2.58 -18.28 0.72
N ASP A 266 2.26 -17.63 1.84
CA ASP A 266 0.89 -17.59 2.37
C ASP A 266 -0.06 -16.92 1.39
N LEU A 267 0.39 -15.85 0.71
CA LEU A 267 -0.37 -15.19 -0.34
C LEU A 267 -0.56 -16.08 -1.55
N ALA A 268 0.47 -16.84 -1.95
CA ALA A 268 0.36 -17.80 -3.04
C ALA A 268 -0.64 -18.92 -2.71
N HIS A 269 -0.61 -19.44 -1.48
CA HIS A 269 -1.59 -20.42 -0.99
C HIS A 269 -3.00 -19.83 -0.91
N THR A 270 -3.16 -18.59 -0.43
CA THR A 270 -4.44 -17.88 -0.42
C THR A 270 -5.04 -17.80 -1.83
N ILE A 271 -4.24 -17.41 -2.83
CA ILE A 271 -4.70 -17.30 -4.24
C ILE A 271 -5.07 -18.67 -4.81
N LYS A 272 -4.29 -19.71 -4.49
CA LYS A 272 -4.57 -21.07 -4.94
C LYS A 272 -5.82 -21.65 -4.28
N GLY A 273 -5.99 -21.44 -2.97
CA GLY A 273 -7.17 -21.82 -2.20
C GLY A 273 -8.43 -21.08 -2.70
N LEU A 274 -8.31 -19.79 -3.02
CA LEU A 274 -9.37 -19.01 -3.69
C LEU A 274 -9.80 -19.68 -5.00
N ALA A 275 -8.83 -19.98 -5.87
CA ALA A 275 -9.11 -20.56 -7.18
C ALA A 275 -9.80 -21.95 -7.07
N LYS A 276 -9.38 -22.78 -6.11
CA LYS A 276 -10.06 -24.05 -5.83
C LYS A 276 -11.47 -23.85 -5.26
N SER A 277 -11.63 -22.91 -4.34
CA SER A 277 -12.94 -22.61 -3.76
C SER A 277 -13.91 -22.08 -4.82
N PHE A 278 -13.45 -21.26 -5.77
CA PHE A 278 -14.26 -20.84 -6.91
C PHE A 278 -14.72 -22.02 -7.78
N GLU A 279 -13.86 -23.02 -7.98
CA GLU A 279 -14.19 -24.25 -8.71
C GLU A 279 -15.25 -25.08 -7.97
N MET A 280 -15.08 -25.30 -6.67
CA MET A 280 -16.02 -26.06 -5.83
C MET A 280 -17.42 -25.47 -5.78
N ASN A 281 -17.52 -24.14 -5.94
CA ASN A 281 -18.80 -23.41 -5.94
C ASN A 281 -19.30 -23.05 -7.35
N GLU A 282 -18.68 -23.59 -8.41
CA GLU A 282 -19.06 -23.33 -9.80
C GLU A 282 -19.13 -21.82 -10.16
N LEU A 283 -18.21 -21.01 -9.66
CA LEU A 283 -18.24 -19.55 -9.84
C LEU A 283 -17.56 -19.08 -11.13
N TYR A 284 -16.75 -19.94 -11.77
CA TYR A 284 -16.10 -19.61 -13.04
C TYR A 284 -17.11 -19.33 -14.15
N GLY A 285 -16.85 -18.28 -14.94
CA GLY A 285 -17.78 -17.79 -15.95
C GLY A 285 -18.90 -16.89 -15.42
N LYS A 286 -18.88 -16.54 -14.13
CA LYS A 286 -19.93 -15.74 -13.47
C LYS A 286 -19.33 -14.51 -12.76
N TYR A 287 -20.16 -13.49 -12.54
CA TYR A 287 -19.82 -12.30 -11.75
C TYR A 287 -18.48 -11.64 -12.16
N ASN A 288 -17.49 -11.53 -11.27
CA ASN A 288 -16.16 -10.99 -11.57
C ASN A 288 -15.16 -12.04 -12.08
N LEU A 289 -15.62 -13.26 -12.38
CA LEU A 289 -14.85 -14.39 -12.91
C LEU A 289 -15.30 -14.80 -14.32
N THR A 290 -16.00 -13.93 -15.05
CA THR A 290 -16.54 -14.21 -16.41
C THR A 290 -15.47 -14.58 -17.43
N ASP A 291 -14.25 -14.09 -17.24
CA ASP A 291 -13.14 -14.30 -18.18
C ASP A 291 -12.44 -15.66 -18.00
N TYR A 292 -12.82 -16.43 -16.99
CA TYR A 292 -12.16 -17.69 -16.63
C TYR A 292 -13.15 -18.85 -16.66
N ARG A 293 -12.78 -19.95 -17.31
CA ARG A 293 -13.62 -21.15 -17.41
C ARG A 293 -13.39 -22.16 -16.29
N ASN A 294 -12.21 -22.13 -15.67
CA ASN A 294 -11.80 -23.07 -14.63
C ASN A 294 -10.64 -22.49 -13.82
N LYS A 295 -10.26 -23.24 -12.79
CA LYS A 295 -9.16 -22.92 -11.89
C LYS A 295 -7.84 -22.68 -12.61
N GLN A 296 -7.50 -23.51 -13.59
CA GLN A 296 -6.22 -23.41 -14.27
C GLN A 296 -6.10 -22.10 -15.03
N GLN A 297 -7.13 -21.69 -15.77
CA GLN A 297 -7.10 -20.41 -16.50
C GLN A 297 -6.96 -19.20 -15.57
N PHE A 298 -7.61 -19.24 -14.40
CA PHE A 298 -7.48 -18.18 -13.40
C PHE A 298 -6.05 -18.09 -12.84
N LEU A 299 -5.46 -19.24 -12.49
CA LEU A 299 -4.08 -19.30 -11.96
C LEU A 299 -3.04 -18.92 -13.02
N ASP A 300 -3.24 -19.33 -14.27
CA ASP A 300 -2.37 -18.96 -15.39
C ASP A 300 -2.43 -17.44 -15.63
N ALA A 301 -3.63 -16.85 -15.59
CA ALA A 301 -3.79 -15.40 -15.74
C ALA A 301 -3.13 -14.63 -14.58
N PHE A 302 -3.26 -15.13 -13.34
CA PHE A 302 -2.55 -14.58 -12.19
C PHE A 302 -1.03 -14.63 -12.41
N LEU A 303 -0.49 -15.80 -12.74
CA LEU A 303 0.94 -16.01 -12.92
C LEU A 303 1.50 -15.17 -14.08
N GLN A 304 0.77 -15.08 -15.18
CA GLN A 304 1.13 -14.23 -16.31
C GLN A 304 1.22 -12.76 -15.87
N GLN A 305 0.22 -12.27 -15.12
CA GLN A 305 0.20 -10.89 -14.69
C GLN A 305 1.28 -10.56 -13.67
N PHE A 306 1.49 -11.47 -12.71
CA PHE A 306 2.57 -11.35 -11.73
C PHE A 306 3.95 -11.35 -12.38
N THR A 307 4.20 -12.31 -13.29
CA THR A 307 5.46 -12.41 -14.04
C THR A 307 5.72 -11.14 -14.85
N ARG A 308 4.72 -10.65 -15.59
CA ARG A 308 4.82 -9.40 -16.35
C ARG A 308 5.23 -8.22 -15.46
N LYS A 309 4.58 -8.05 -14.30
CA LYS A 309 4.93 -6.97 -13.35
C LYS A 309 6.32 -7.15 -12.74
N ALA A 310 6.74 -8.38 -12.47
CA ALA A 310 8.07 -8.67 -11.96
C ALA A 310 9.17 -8.37 -13.01
N GLU A 311 8.93 -8.70 -14.28
CA GLU A 311 9.81 -8.36 -15.40
C GLU A 311 9.90 -6.84 -15.63
N GLU A 312 8.76 -6.14 -15.58
CA GLU A 312 8.71 -4.69 -15.67
C GLU A 312 9.50 -4.04 -14.52
N ALA A 313 9.36 -4.56 -13.30
CA ALA A 313 10.10 -4.13 -12.13
C ALA A 313 11.61 -4.34 -12.28
N ALA A 314 12.04 -5.52 -12.73
CA ALA A 314 13.45 -5.84 -12.94
C ALA A 314 14.11 -4.96 -14.02
N ASN A 315 13.35 -4.59 -15.05
CA ASN A 315 13.81 -3.75 -16.15
C ASN A 315 13.65 -2.24 -15.89
N ALA A 316 12.98 -1.85 -14.80
CA ALA A 316 12.81 -0.46 -14.44
C ALA A 316 14.17 0.19 -14.11
N PRO A 317 14.44 1.44 -14.54
CA PRO A 317 15.67 2.16 -14.20
C PRO A 317 15.96 2.22 -12.69
N LYS A 318 14.91 2.12 -11.86
CA LYS A 318 14.96 2.06 -10.40
C LYS A 318 15.68 0.81 -9.86
N PHE A 319 15.60 -0.33 -10.55
CA PHE A 319 16.24 -1.58 -10.11
C PHE A 319 17.76 -1.59 -10.35
N LYS A 320 18.24 -0.87 -11.38
CA LYS A 320 19.67 -0.77 -11.76
C LYS A 320 20.53 0.08 -10.81
N LYS A 321 19.92 0.75 -9.83
CA LYS A 321 20.62 1.60 -8.84
C LYS A 321 20.75 0.97 -7.45
N ALA A 322 20.17 -0.22 -7.24
CA ALA A 322 20.21 -0.96 -5.98
C ALA A 322 21.00 -2.28 -6.12
N SER A 323 21.91 -2.34 -7.09
CA SER A 323 22.82 -3.46 -7.37
C SER A 323 24.24 -2.93 -7.51
#